data_AF-A0A815B0R1-F1
#
_entry.id   AF-A0A815B0R1-F1
#
_cell.length_a   1.000
_cell.length_b   1.000
_cell.length_c   1.000
_cell.angle_alpha   90.00
_cell.angle_beta   90.00
_cell.angle_gamma   90.00
#
_symmetry.space_group_name_H-M   'P 1'
#
loop_
_entity.id
_entity.type
_entity.pdbx_description
1 polymer ?
#
loop_
_entity_poly.entity_id
_entity_poly.type
_entity_poly.pdbx_seq_one_letter_code
_entity_poly.pdbx_strand_id
1 'polypeptide(L)'
;MQYVPLRSTYKVGTRQSELALIQTESVIAQLNKFYPNIKYEIIKIKTIGDKNLATPLANIGDKGLFTKELEIELDQKNIDFVVHSLKDVPSTTLPPNMIIGAILERVDPRDAVIIAPWRHEKSLNELPPGSVIGTSSTRRIAQLKLNYPQFKYKNIRGNMNTRWEKLSNKELGYDAMIAAVAGFQRLNWTDRISEIIESDCVLYAIGQGALGIECRHDDNDIIRMLSVLNHEPTAICCIAERAFLKRIEGGCSIPNAVRTEYNGNGLKINGMLLNLDGSRYVKDYIENSNLTISMTTPIPSFLVSQTDDDNDLLLTDDNIQSYPINLKRKRTDSSSDVVLDPDSTTTSSTIENVSLLRHYAHVCCINTHETILENAELCGTNLAVKLMQMGADSILEEIRHNVTITPIQQ
;
A
#
# COMPACT_ATOMS: atom_id res chain seq x y z
N MET A 1 -6.70 21.65 14.42
CA MET A 1 -5.58 22.41 13.79
C MET A 1 -4.90 21.53 12.77
N GLN A 2 -4.58 22.06 11.59
CA GLN A 2 -3.79 21.35 10.59
C GLN A 2 -2.32 21.31 11.05
N TYR A 3 -1.67 20.15 10.95
CA TYR A 3 -0.26 19.99 11.33
C TYR A 3 0.64 20.90 10.49
N VAL A 4 1.65 21.54 11.10
CA VAL A 4 2.63 22.38 10.41
C VAL A 4 3.95 21.61 10.29
N PRO A 5 4.45 21.36 9.07
CA PRO A 5 5.73 20.67 8.87
C PRO A 5 6.90 21.46 9.48
N LEU A 6 7.85 20.75 10.08
CA LEU A 6 8.95 21.35 10.85
C LEU A 6 10.04 21.99 9.98
N ARG A 7 10.14 21.58 8.71
CA ARG A 7 11.24 21.95 7.81
C ARG A 7 10.70 22.76 6.63
N SER A 8 11.51 23.65 6.07
CA SER A 8 11.13 24.41 4.86
C SER A 8 11.39 23.64 3.56
N THR A 9 12.14 22.54 3.60
CA THR A 9 12.49 21.73 2.42
C THR A 9 12.48 20.24 2.76
N TYR A 10 11.89 19.44 1.86
CA TYR A 10 11.83 17.98 1.94
C TYR A 10 12.31 17.36 0.62
N LYS A 11 13.11 16.29 0.73
CA LYS A 11 13.66 15.55 -0.41
C LYS A 11 12.79 14.34 -0.73
N VAL A 12 12.29 14.26 -1.95
CA VAL A 12 11.36 13.23 -2.40
C VAL A 12 12.05 12.25 -3.33
N GLY A 13 12.21 11.01 -2.92
CA GLY A 13 12.77 9.96 -3.76
C GLY A 13 11.78 9.48 -4.82
N THR A 14 12.28 9.22 -6.03
CA THR A 14 11.50 8.60 -7.10
C THR A 14 12.39 7.80 -8.04
N ARG A 15 11.81 6.80 -8.71
CA ARG A 15 12.44 6.14 -9.85
C ARG A 15 12.54 7.07 -11.05
N GLN A 16 13.46 6.77 -11.96
CA GLN A 16 13.69 7.54 -13.19
C GLN A 16 12.60 7.36 -14.26
N SER A 17 11.75 6.36 -14.16
CA SER A 17 10.69 6.12 -15.16
C SER A 17 9.68 7.28 -15.18
N GLU A 18 9.23 7.66 -16.37
CA GLU A 18 8.24 8.72 -16.60
C GLU A 18 6.99 8.56 -15.70
N LEU A 19 6.42 7.36 -15.63
CA LEU A 19 5.25 7.10 -14.78
C LEU A 19 5.53 7.35 -13.29
N ALA A 20 6.73 7.05 -12.79
CA ALA A 20 7.09 7.30 -11.40
C ALA A 20 7.28 8.79 -11.11
N LEU A 21 7.85 9.54 -12.07
CA LEU A 21 7.96 10.99 -11.99
C LEU A 21 6.57 11.65 -11.95
N ILE A 22 5.67 11.29 -12.85
CA ILE A 22 4.28 11.81 -12.87
C ILE A 22 3.56 11.51 -11.55
N GLN A 23 3.74 10.31 -11.00
CA GLN A 23 3.16 9.94 -9.70
C GLN A 23 3.72 10.81 -8.57
N THR A 24 5.02 11.04 -8.56
CA THR A 24 5.71 11.87 -7.56
C THR A 24 5.28 13.33 -7.66
N GLU A 25 5.24 13.89 -8.86
CA GLU A 25 4.77 15.25 -9.13
C GLU A 25 3.30 15.43 -8.73
N SER A 26 2.45 14.45 -8.96
CA SER A 26 1.04 14.46 -8.53
C SER A 26 0.90 14.49 -6.99
N VAL A 27 1.72 13.73 -6.28
CA VAL A 27 1.77 13.77 -4.80
C VAL A 27 2.23 15.13 -4.31
N ILE A 28 3.33 15.66 -4.86
CA ILE A 28 3.85 16.99 -4.50
C ILE A 28 2.82 18.08 -4.79
N ALA A 29 2.13 18.01 -5.92
CA ALA A 29 1.07 18.96 -6.27
C ALA A 29 -0.09 18.93 -5.25
N GLN A 30 -0.41 17.76 -4.68
CA GLN A 30 -1.41 17.66 -3.60
C GLN A 30 -0.87 18.21 -2.29
N LEU A 31 0.36 17.89 -1.90
CA LEU A 31 0.99 18.44 -0.68
C LEU A 31 1.07 19.98 -0.74
N ASN A 32 1.41 20.56 -1.89
CA ASN A 32 1.48 22.01 -2.07
C ASN A 32 0.14 22.73 -1.82
N LYS A 33 -1.01 22.05 -1.96
CA LYS A 33 -2.32 22.63 -1.62
C LYS A 33 -2.49 22.83 -0.12
N PHE A 34 -1.88 21.94 0.67
CA PHE A 34 -1.93 21.97 2.13
C PHE A 34 -0.76 22.77 2.72
N TYR A 35 0.39 22.74 2.05
CA TYR A 35 1.67 23.27 2.53
C TYR A 35 2.37 24.14 1.47
N PRO A 36 1.80 25.29 1.09
CA PRO A 36 2.28 26.08 -0.06
C PRO A 36 3.67 26.70 0.12
N ASN A 37 4.13 26.86 1.37
CA ASN A 37 5.43 27.45 1.70
C ASN A 37 6.56 26.41 1.79
N ILE A 38 6.26 25.13 1.56
CA ILE A 38 7.23 24.04 1.65
C ILE A 38 7.82 23.77 0.27
N LYS A 39 9.15 23.65 0.21
CA LYS A 39 9.85 23.23 -1.00
C LYS A 39 10.00 21.71 -1.03
N TYR A 40 9.60 21.08 -2.13
CA TYR A 40 9.83 19.65 -2.36
C TYR A 40 10.90 19.46 -3.44
N GLU A 41 11.97 18.74 -3.13
CA GLU A 41 13.11 18.53 -4.03
C GLU A 41 13.15 17.07 -4.51
N ILE A 42 12.91 16.86 -5.80
CA ILE A 42 12.80 15.51 -6.38
C ILE A 42 14.20 14.91 -6.63
N ILE A 43 14.49 13.79 -5.97
CA ILE A 43 15.73 13.03 -6.10
C ILE A 43 15.47 11.76 -6.91
N LYS A 44 16.04 11.70 -8.12
CA LYS A 44 15.86 10.57 -9.04
C LYS A 44 16.87 9.46 -8.76
N ILE A 45 16.39 8.27 -8.41
CA ILE A 45 17.21 7.12 -8.02
C ILE A 45 17.02 5.99 -9.04
N LYS A 46 18.11 5.29 -9.38
CA LYS A 46 18.12 4.22 -10.39
C LYS A 46 18.13 2.85 -9.72
N THR A 47 17.08 2.06 -9.91
CA THR A 47 16.93 0.75 -9.25
C THR A 47 17.47 -0.41 -10.08
N ILE A 48 17.67 -1.58 -9.47
CA ILE A 48 18.06 -2.81 -10.21
C ILE A 48 17.00 -3.19 -11.25
N GLY A 49 15.71 -3.02 -10.93
CA GLY A 49 14.61 -3.29 -11.87
C GLY A 49 14.64 -2.43 -13.12
N ASP A 50 15.25 -1.24 -13.05
CA ASP A 50 15.49 -0.37 -14.21
C ASP A 50 16.72 -0.80 -15.03
N LYS A 51 17.65 -1.56 -14.42
CA LYS A 51 18.89 -2.04 -15.06
C LYS A 51 18.74 -3.41 -15.72
N ASN A 52 17.96 -4.33 -15.13
CA ASN A 52 17.84 -5.71 -15.63
C ASN A 52 16.50 -5.95 -16.37
N LEU A 53 16.51 -5.71 -17.68
CA LEU A 53 15.37 -5.95 -18.57
C LEU A 53 15.35 -7.35 -19.21
N ALA A 54 16.46 -8.10 -19.13
CA ALA A 54 16.68 -9.33 -19.88
C ALA A 54 16.11 -10.59 -19.19
N THR A 55 16.10 -10.63 -17.85
CA THR A 55 15.66 -11.81 -17.10
C THR A 55 14.14 -11.75 -16.78
N PRO A 56 13.37 -12.86 -16.87
CA PRO A 56 11.97 -12.91 -16.44
C PRO A 56 11.79 -12.51 -14.97
N LEU A 57 10.70 -11.77 -14.63
CA LEU A 57 10.44 -11.31 -13.24
C LEU A 57 10.44 -12.47 -12.25
N ALA A 58 9.83 -13.61 -12.61
CA ALA A 58 9.79 -14.81 -11.76
C ALA A 58 11.17 -15.41 -11.45
N ASN A 59 12.19 -15.08 -12.25
CA ASN A 59 13.54 -15.63 -12.13
C ASN A 59 14.53 -14.62 -11.54
N ILE A 60 14.14 -13.34 -11.40
CA ILE A 60 14.91 -12.33 -10.67
C ILE A 60 14.32 -12.29 -9.27
N GLY A 61 14.98 -12.91 -8.28
CA GLY A 61 14.47 -13.02 -6.91
C GLY A 61 13.72 -11.77 -6.43
N ASP A 62 12.47 -11.97 -5.99
CA ASP A 62 11.41 -10.96 -5.78
C ASP A 62 11.70 -9.85 -4.75
N LYS A 63 12.85 -9.88 -4.06
CA LYS A 63 13.08 -8.99 -2.91
C LYS A 63 13.48 -7.59 -3.34
N GLY A 64 12.50 -6.69 -3.42
CA GLY A 64 12.72 -5.24 -3.48
C GLY A 64 13.32 -4.72 -4.78
N LEU A 65 13.06 -5.40 -5.92
CA LEU A 65 13.63 -5.05 -7.23
C LEU A 65 13.47 -3.56 -7.61
N PHE A 66 12.37 -2.95 -7.15
CA PHE A 66 12.03 -1.56 -7.42
C PHE A 66 12.08 -0.65 -6.19
N THR A 67 12.33 -1.17 -4.99
CA THR A 67 12.27 -0.40 -3.73
C THR A 67 13.62 -0.34 -3.00
N LYS A 68 14.49 -1.35 -3.15
CA LYS A 68 15.72 -1.48 -2.35
C LYS A 68 16.64 -0.26 -2.40
N GLU A 69 16.92 0.29 -3.57
CA GLU A 69 17.78 1.49 -3.66
C GLU A 69 17.12 2.73 -3.04
N LEU A 70 15.79 2.83 -3.08
CA LEU A 70 15.05 3.94 -2.47
C LEU A 70 15.05 3.80 -0.94
N GLU A 71 14.85 2.58 -0.44
CA GLU A 71 14.94 2.23 0.98
C GLU A 71 16.32 2.55 1.57
N ILE A 72 17.41 2.28 0.84
CA ILE A 72 18.77 2.64 1.26
C ILE A 72 18.92 4.16 1.42
N GLU A 73 18.39 4.94 0.48
CA GLU A 73 18.46 6.41 0.54
C GLU A 73 17.57 6.98 1.66
N LEU A 74 16.45 6.34 1.98
CA LEU A 74 15.61 6.67 3.13
C LEU A 74 16.34 6.40 4.46
N ASP A 75 16.98 5.23 4.57
CA ASP A 75 17.73 4.81 5.76
C ASP A 75 18.93 5.74 6.03
N GLN A 76 19.65 6.10 4.97
CA GLN A 76 20.76 7.06 5.02
C GLN A 76 20.32 8.51 5.20
N LYS A 77 19.00 8.79 5.26
CA LYS A 77 18.43 10.15 5.37
C LYS A 77 18.83 11.08 4.21
N ASN A 78 19.18 10.51 3.05
CA ASN A 78 19.45 11.27 1.83
C ASN A 78 18.15 11.77 1.19
N ILE A 79 17.04 11.08 1.44
CA ILE A 79 15.67 11.46 1.09
C ILE A 79 14.75 11.32 2.30
N ASP A 80 13.58 11.96 2.25
CA ASP A 80 12.61 12.02 3.34
C ASP A 80 11.45 11.05 3.19
N PHE A 81 10.93 10.94 1.97
CA PHE A 81 9.88 9.99 1.62
C PHE A 81 9.96 9.60 0.15
N VAL A 82 9.31 8.51 -0.23
CA VAL A 82 9.30 7.96 -1.58
C VAL A 82 7.88 7.69 -2.02
N VAL A 83 7.56 8.00 -3.28
CA VAL A 83 6.25 7.70 -3.87
C VAL A 83 6.32 6.42 -4.68
N HIS A 84 5.42 5.48 -4.38
CA HIS A 84 5.32 4.20 -5.06
C HIS A 84 3.93 3.97 -5.63
N SER A 85 3.87 3.23 -6.74
CA SER A 85 2.69 2.41 -7.02
C SER A 85 2.62 1.32 -5.95
N LEU A 86 1.55 1.28 -5.16
CA LEU A 86 1.51 0.47 -3.93
C LEU A 86 1.70 -1.04 -4.19
N LYS A 87 1.26 -1.52 -5.35
CA LYS A 87 1.47 -2.92 -5.78
C LYS A 87 2.94 -3.33 -5.94
N ASP A 88 3.84 -2.35 -6.10
CA ASP A 88 5.28 -2.60 -6.26
C ASP A 88 6.01 -2.57 -4.91
N VAL A 89 5.31 -2.23 -3.81
CA VAL A 89 5.84 -2.22 -2.43
C VAL A 89 5.55 -3.57 -1.77
N PRO A 90 6.59 -4.37 -1.46
CA PRO A 90 6.39 -5.67 -0.81
C PRO A 90 5.60 -5.55 0.50
N SER A 91 4.64 -6.45 0.74
CA SER A 91 3.94 -6.54 2.03
C SER A 91 4.64 -7.47 3.03
N THR A 92 5.52 -8.34 2.55
CA THR A 92 6.24 -9.35 3.35
C THR A 92 7.67 -8.94 3.72
N THR A 93 8.28 -8.01 2.98
CA THR A 93 9.70 -7.67 3.12
C THR A 93 9.98 -6.18 3.24
N LEU A 94 8.99 -5.37 3.65
CA LEU A 94 9.26 -3.96 3.97
C LEU A 94 10.25 -3.92 5.15
N PRO A 95 11.35 -3.14 5.07
CA PRO A 95 12.31 -3.05 6.16
C PRO A 95 11.64 -2.61 7.48
N PRO A 96 12.06 -3.14 8.66
CA PRO A 96 11.42 -2.82 9.94
C PRO A 96 11.43 -1.33 10.32
N ASN A 97 12.39 -0.56 9.79
CA ASN A 97 12.54 0.87 10.00
C ASN A 97 11.78 1.72 8.96
N MET A 98 11.03 1.10 8.06
CA MET A 98 10.23 1.77 7.03
C MET A 98 8.74 1.53 7.24
N ILE A 99 7.93 2.47 6.77
CA ILE A 99 6.48 2.43 6.87
C ILE A 99 5.83 3.13 5.67
N ILE A 100 4.61 2.74 5.34
CA ILE A 100 3.77 3.50 4.41
C ILE A 100 3.03 4.57 5.22
N GLY A 101 3.53 5.80 5.18
CA GLY A 101 3.00 6.95 5.92
C GLY A 101 1.72 7.54 5.32
N ALA A 102 1.45 7.28 4.04
CA ALA A 102 0.16 7.63 3.45
C ALA A 102 -0.26 6.71 2.29
N ILE A 103 -1.57 6.53 2.13
CA ILE A 103 -2.21 5.92 0.96
C ILE A 103 -3.21 6.89 0.35
N LEU A 104 -2.99 7.25 -0.90
CA LEU A 104 -3.83 8.21 -1.62
C LEU A 104 -5.12 7.57 -2.16
N GLU A 105 -6.04 8.43 -2.62
CA GLU A 105 -7.24 8.00 -3.32
C GLU A 105 -6.90 7.05 -4.49
N ARG A 106 -7.64 5.94 -4.57
CA ARG A 106 -7.39 4.87 -5.54
C ARG A 106 -7.99 5.27 -6.88
N VAL A 107 -7.17 5.25 -7.93
CA VAL A 107 -7.71 5.24 -9.29
C VAL A 107 -8.13 3.83 -9.67
N ASP A 108 -8.75 3.65 -10.85
CA ASP A 108 -9.33 2.37 -11.27
C ASP A 108 -8.31 1.20 -11.13
N PRO A 109 -8.59 0.21 -10.25
CA PRO A 109 -7.67 -0.88 -9.98
C PRO A 109 -7.71 -1.98 -11.04
N ARG A 110 -8.62 -1.93 -12.01
CA ARG A 110 -8.82 -2.99 -13.02
C ARG A 110 -7.67 -3.09 -14.02
N ASP A 111 -7.65 -4.22 -14.71
CA ASP A 111 -6.76 -4.45 -15.85
C ASP A 111 -7.46 -4.02 -17.16
N ALA A 112 -6.70 -3.47 -18.08
CA ALA A 112 -7.12 -3.03 -19.40
C ALA A 112 -6.53 -3.94 -20.48
N VAL A 113 -7.32 -4.14 -21.53
CA VAL A 113 -6.93 -4.70 -22.81
C VAL A 113 -6.55 -3.55 -23.74
N ILE A 114 -5.40 -3.70 -24.39
CA ILE A 114 -4.94 -2.78 -25.41
C ILE A 114 -4.70 -3.63 -26.66
N ILE A 115 -5.62 -3.53 -27.61
CA ILE A 115 -5.48 -4.17 -28.91
C ILE A 115 -4.38 -3.46 -29.71
N ALA A 116 -3.60 -4.23 -30.46
CA ALA A 116 -2.51 -3.66 -31.23
C ALA A 116 -3.03 -2.66 -32.28
N PRO A 117 -2.36 -1.50 -32.51
CA PRO A 117 -2.85 -0.46 -33.41
C PRO A 117 -3.10 -0.89 -34.86
N TRP A 118 -2.46 -1.98 -35.31
CA TRP A 118 -2.62 -2.53 -36.65
C TRP A 118 -3.80 -3.50 -36.77
N ARG A 119 -4.53 -3.74 -35.68
CA ARG A 119 -5.75 -4.55 -35.59
C ARG A 119 -7.00 -3.67 -35.53
N HIS A 120 -8.16 -4.27 -35.81
CA HIS A 120 -9.44 -3.56 -35.89
C HIS A 120 -10.42 -3.93 -34.76
N GLU A 121 -10.15 -5.06 -34.10
CA GLU A 121 -10.87 -5.55 -32.94
C GLU A 121 -10.76 -4.58 -31.76
N LYS A 122 -11.76 -4.61 -30.89
CA LYS A 122 -11.88 -3.69 -29.75
C LYS A 122 -11.93 -4.38 -28.39
N SER A 123 -12.00 -5.70 -28.37
CA SER A 123 -12.10 -6.49 -27.14
C SER A 123 -11.36 -7.81 -27.26
N LEU A 124 -11.09 -8.48 -26.14
CA LEU A 124 -10.53 -9.83 -26.17
C LEU A 124 -11.47 -10.79 -26.90
N ASN A 125 -12.79 -10.65 -26.74
CA ASN A 125 -13.77 -11.56 -27.34
C ASN A 125 -13.85 -11.47 -28.87
N GLU A 126 -13.41 -10.35 -29.46
CA GLU A 126 -13.34 -10.18 -30.91
C GLU A 126 -12.07 -10.79 -31.52
N LEU A 127 -11.04 -11.09 -30.71
CA LEU A 127 -9.79 -11.65 -31.22
C LEU A 127 -9.96 -13.13 -31.65
N PRO A 128 -9.38 -13.54 -32.79
CA PRO A 128 -9.42 -14.90 -33.26
C PRO A 128 -8.64 -15.84 -32.33
N PRO A 129 -9.05 -17.12 -32.22
CA PRO A 129 -8.28 -18.14 -31.53
C PRO A 129 -6.82 -18.17 -32.00
N GLY A 130 -5.90 -18.37 -31.06
CA GLY A 130 -4.46 -18.38 -31.31
C GLY A 130 -3.79 -17.01 -31.28
N SER A 131 -4.54 -15.90 -31.13
CA SER A 131 -3.99 -14.55 -30.94
C SER A 131 -3.02 -14.49 -29.76
N VAL A 132 -1.99 -13.66 -29.88
CA VAL A 132 -0.88 -13.52 -28.93
C VAL A 132 -1.10 -12.31 -28.01
N ILE A 133 -1.32 -12.60 -26.73
CA ILE A 133 -1.55 -11.60 -25.69
C ILE A 133 -0.26 -11.35 -24.90
N GLY A 134 0.20 -10.09 -24.92
CA GLY A 134 1.37 -9.61 -24.23
C GLY A 134 1.14 -9.36 -22.75
N THR A 135 1.77 -10.13 -21.87
CA THR A 135 1.84 -9.83 -20.42
C THR A 135 2.99 -10.62 -19.79
N SER A 136 3.64 -10.04 -18.77
CA SER A 136 4.66 -10.72 -17.95
C SER A 136 4.25 -10.89 -16.49
N SER A 137 2.96 -10.69 -16.19
CA SER A 137 2.41 -10.93 -14.86
C SER A 137 1.90 -12.36 -14.77
N THR A 138 2.46 -13.16 -13.87
CA THR A 138 2.00 -14.54 -13.61
C THR A 138 0.54 -14.57 -13.17
N ARG A 139 0.12 -13.62 -12.31
CA ARG A 139 -1.29 -13.37 -11.95
C ARG A 139 -2.19 -13.24 -13.16
N ARG A 140 -1.83 -12.36 -14.12
CA ARG A 140 -2.66 -12.14 -15.32
C ARG A 140 -2.67 -13.39 -16.19
N ILE A 141 -1.51 -13.99 -16.45
CA ILE A 141 -1.40 -15.17 -17.31
C ILE A 141 -2.27 -16.31 -16.78
N ALA A 142 -2.20 -16.62 -15.48
CA ALA A 142 -2.97 -17.70 -14.87
C ALA A 142 -4.49 -17.45 -15.00
N GLN A 143 -4.97 -16.25 -14.65
CA GLN A 143 -6.39 -15.92 -14.77
C GLN A 143 -6.86 -15.83 -16.22
N LEU A 144 -6.03 -15.35 -17.14
CA LEU A 144 -6.39 -15.28 -18.55
C LEU A 144 -6.40 -16.66 -19.20
N LYS A 145 -5.50 -17.57 -18.85
CA LYS A 145 -5.56 -18.97 -19.32
C LYS A 145 -6.82 -19.69 -18.83
N LEU A 146 -7.26 -19.40 -17.61
CA LEU A 146 -8.49 -19.93 -17.05
C LEU A 146 -9.74 -19.43 -17.81
N ASN A 147 -9.83 -18.13 -18.11
CA ASN A 147 -11.01 -17.53 -18.73
C ASN A 147 -10.99 -17.49 -20.27
N TYR A 148 -9.79 -17.47 -20.86
CA TYR A 148 -9.54 -17.32 -22.30
C TYR A 148 -8.47 -18.34 -22.77
N PRO A 149 -8.75 -19.66 -22.70
CA PRO A 149 -7.79 -20.71 -23.05
C PRO A 149 -7.40 -20.74 -24.54
N GLN A 150 -8.17 -20.07 -25.41
CA GLN A 150 -7.95 -20.04 -26.86
C GLN A 150 -6.75 -19.17 -27.27
N PHE A 151 -6.20 -18.33 -26.40
CA PHE A 151 -5.11 -17.41 -26.72
C PHE A 151 -3.72 -17.94 -26.34
N LYS A 152 -2.69 -17.39 -26.98
CA LYS A 152 -1.29 -17.59 -26.63
C LYS A 152 -0.83 -16.43 -25.77
N TYR A 153 -0.04 -16.71 -24.73
CA TYR A 153 0.48 -15.68 -23.82
C TYR A 153 1.99 -15.55 -23.99
N LYS A 154 2.45 -14.33 -24.30
CA LYS A 154 3.86 -14.03 -24.55
C LYS A 154 4.32 -12.92 -23.61
N ASN A 155 5.52 -13.07 -23.06
CA ASN A 155 6.13 -12.05 -22.21
C ASN A 155 6.28 -10.72 -22.96
N ILE A 156 5.94 -9.60 -22.31
CA ILE A 156 6.21 -8.25 -22.80
C ILE A 156 6.82 -7.41 -21.67
N ARG A 157 8.06 -6.97 -21.87
CA ARG A 157 8.91 -6.32 -20.86
C ARG A 157 9.27 -4.89 -21.27
N GLY A 158 9.63 -4.09 -20.27
CA GLY A 158 9.93 -2.67 -20.39
C GLY A 158 8.91 -1.81 -19.63
N ASN A 159 9.16 -0.50 -19.60
CA ASN A 159 8.20 0.48 -19.13
C ASN A 159 7.01 0.60 -20.11
N MET A 160 6.03 1.48 -19.81
CA MET A 160 4.84 1.63 -20.64
C MET A 160 5.15 2.04 -22.09
N ASN A 161 6.11 2.94 -22.32
CA ASN A 161 6.56 3.34 -23.66
C ASN A 161 7.13 2.16 -24.45
N THR A 162 8.09 1.42 -23.88
CA THR A 162 8.68 0.26 -24.56
C THR A 162 7.66 -0.84 -24.85
N ARG A 163 6.68 -1.05 -23.96
CA ARG A 163 5.60 -2.02 -24.20
C ARG A 163 4.67 -1.56 -25.32
N TRP A 164 4.34 -0.27 -25.36
CA TRP A 164 3.54 0.32 -26.43
C TRP A 164 4.22 0.19 -27.80
N GLU A 165 5.52 0.50 -27.88
CA GLU A 165 6.31 0.33 -29.10
C GLU A 165 6.31 -1.13 -29.56
N LYS A 166 6.50 -2.07 -28.62
CA LYS A 166 6.48 -3.51 -28.93
C LYS A 166 5.12 -4.00 -29.44
N LEU A 167 4.04 -3.51 -28.86
CA LEU A 167 2.68 -3.82 -29.30
C LEU A 167 2.40 -3.24 -30.69
N SER A 168 2.91 -2.04 -30.95
CA SER A 168 2.72 -1.32 -32.22
C SER A 168 3.51 -1.96 -33.37
N ASN A 169 4.60 -2.67 -33.07
CA ASN A 169 5.38 -3.38 -34.07
C ASN A 169 4.74 -4.73 -34.43
N LYS A 170 4.10 -4.80 -35.61
CA LYS A 170 3.47 -6.00 -36.16
C LYS A 170 4.44 -7.19 -36.28
N GLU A 171 5.71 -6.96 -36.54
CA GLU A 171 6.72 -8.03 -36.71
C GLU A 171 6.99 -8.78 -35.40
N LEU A 172 6.76 -8.15 -34.25
CA LEU A 172 6.91 -8.79 -32.93
C LEU A 172 5.74 -9.73 -32.57
N GLY A 173 4.64 -9.66 -33.34
CA GLY A 173 3.52 -10.58 -33.26
C GLY A 173 2.75 -10.52 -31.95
N TYR A 174 2.49 -9.32 -31.42
CA TYR A 174 1.56 -9.11 -30.30
C TYR A 174 0.23 -8.59 -30.84
N ASP A 175 -0.85 -9.31 -30.62
CA ASP A 175 -2.20 -8.93 -31.03
C ASP A 175 -2.88 -8.00 -30.03
N ALA A 176 -2.55 -8.16 -28.75
CA ALA A 176 -2.97 -7.29 -27.67
C ALA A 176 -1.96 -7.33 -26.53
N MET A 177 -2.08 -6.41 -25.56
CA MET A 177 -1.39 -6.53 -24.27
C MET A 177 -2.35 -6.21 -23.12
N ILE A 178 -2.04 -6.77 -21.94
CA ILE A 178 -2.78 -6.49 -20.71
C ILE A 178 -1.94 -5.65 -19.76
N ALA A 179 -2.48 -4.53 -19.33
CA ALA A 179 -1.84 -3.57 -18.42
C ALA A 179 -2.84 -2.97 -17.43
N ALA A 180 -2.39 -2.21 -16.43
CA ALA A 180 -3.30 -1.65 -15.42
C ALA A 180 -3.94 -0.36 -15.94
N VAL A 181 -5.26 -0.17 -15.76
CA VAL A 181 -5.98 1.05 -16.15
C VAL A 181 -5.30 2.29 -15.54
N ALA A 182 -4.95 2.21 -14.26
CA ALA A 182 -4.23 3.25 -13.52
C ALA A 182 -2.98 3.80 -14.23
N GLY A 183 -2.22 2.94 -14.93
CA GLY A 183 -1.02 3.36 -15.65
C GLY A 183 -1.34 4.26 -16.84
N PHE A 184 -2.40 3.93 -17.58
CA PHE A 184 -2.87 4.72 -18.73
C PHE A 184 -3.51 6.03 -18.28
N GLN A 185 -4.30 6.02 -17.21
CA GLN A 185 -4.90 7.24 -16.66
C GLN A 185 -3.82 8.26 -16.27
N ARG A 186 -2.77 7.81 -15.57
CA ARG A 186 -1.66 8.70 -15.16
C ARG A 186 -0.83 9.21 -16.33
N LEU A 187 -0.67 8.41 -17.38
CA LEU A 187 0.04 8.83 -18.60
C LEU A 187 -0.85 9.62 -19.58
N ASN A 188 -2.13 9.82 -19.26
CA ASN A 188 -3.13 10.40 -20.17
C ASN A 188 -3.24 9.64 -21.50
N TRP A 189 -3.27 8.31 -21.43
CA TRP A 189 -3.34 7.38 -22.58
C TRP A 189 -4.66 6.58 -22.59
N THR A 190 -5.71 7.07 -21.95
CA THR A 190 -6.98 6.34 -21.81
C THR A 190 -7.65 6.05 -23.16
N ASP A 191 -7.36 6.86 -24.18
CA ASP A 191 -7.75 6.67 -25.58
C ASP A 191 -7.20 5.37 -26.20
N ARG A 192 -6.13 4.82 -25.63
CA ARG A 192 -5.52 3.55 -26.08
C ARG A 192 -6.16 2.31 -25.46
N ILE A 193 -7.01 2.47 -24.43
CA ILE A 193 -7.70 1.34 -23.80
C ILE A 193 -8.81 0.88 -24.73
N SER A 194 -8.76 -0.38 -25.15
CA SER A 194 -9.79 -0.99 -25.99
C SER A 194 -10.95 -1.52 -25.13
N GLU A 195 -10.62 -2.17 -24.02
CA GLU A 195 -11.57 -2.76 -23.09
C GLU A 195 -11.01 -2.71 -21.66
N ILE A 196 -11.86 -2.45 -20.67
CA ILE A 196 -11.53 -2.65 -19.26
C ILE A 196 -12.10 -4.00 -18.83
N ILE A 197 -11.25 -4.89 -18.31
CA ILE A 197 -11.66 -6.22 -17.90
C ILE A 197 -12.40 -6.12 -16.57
N GLU A 198 -13.63 -6.63 -16.53
CA GLU A 198 -14.41 -6.64 -15.31
C GLU A 198 -13.77 -7.51 -14.22
N SER A 199 -13.87 -7.04 -12.98
CA SER A 199 -13.15 -7.65 -11.84
C SER A 199 -13.66 -9.05 -11.49
N ASP A 200 -14.85 -9.42 -11.95
CA ASP A 200 -15.37 -10.78 -11.75
C ASP A 200 -14.67 -11.80 -12.67
N CYS A 201 -14.15 -11.34 -13.81
CA CYS A 201 -13.36 -12.14 -14.76
C CYS A 201 -11.89 -12.19 -14.35
N VAL A 202 -11.26 -11.04 -14.09
CA VAL A 202 -9.85 -10.94 -13.72
C VAL A 202 -9.70 -10.03 -12.50
N LEU A 203 -9.42 -10.65 -11.37
CA LEU A 203 -9.09 -9.94 -10.13
C LEU A 203 -7.74 -9.23 -10.27
N TYR A 204 -7.63 -8.05 -9.67
CA TYR A 204 -6.45 -7.19 -9.78
C TYR A 204 -5.35 -7.54 -8.77
N ALA A 205 -4.18 -6.95 -8.94
CA ALA A 205 -3.08 -7.12 -7.99
C ALA A 205 -3.33 -6.33 -6.71
N ILE A 206 -2.83 -6.82 -5.57
CA ILE A 206 -2.84 -6.11 -4.28
C ILE A 206 -2.27 -4.70 -4.47
N GLY A 207 -2.97 -3.69 -3.97
CA GLY A 207 -2.59 -2.28 -4.06
C GLY A 207 -2.62 -1.69 -5.48
N GLN A 208 -3.09 -2.42 -6.51
CA GLN A 208 -3.17 -1.87 -7.87
C GLN A 208 -4.09 -0.64 -7.90
N GLY A 209 -3.66 0.44 -8.54
CA GLY A 209 -4.41 1.70 -8.59
C GLY A 209 -4.10 2.66 -7.43
N ALA A 210 -3.62 2.18 -6.28
CA ALA A 210 -3.23 3.06 -5.17
C ALA A 210 -1.79 3.59 -5.34
N LEU A 211 -1.54 4.78 -4.82
CA LEU A 211 -0.18 5.26 -4.51
C LEU A 211 0.06 5.12 -3.01
N GLY A 212 1.22 4.59 -2.65
CA GLY A 212 1.70 4.53 -1.27
C GLY A 212 2.93 5.42 -1.12
N ILE A 213 3.00 6.15 -0.02
CA ILE A 213 4.17 6.98 0.31
C ILE A 213 4.94 6.29 1.43
N GLU A 214 6.16 5.86 1.13
CA GLU A 214 7.07 5.21 2.06
C GLU A 214 7.94 6.25 2.77
N CYS A 215 8.12 6.12 4.07
CA CYS A 215 9.02 6.94 4.88
C CYS A 215 9.63 6.13 6.03
N ARG A 216 10.54 6.73 6.79
CA ARG A 216 11.07 6.12 8.01
C ARG A 216 9.99 6.02 9.08
N HIS A 217 9.99 4.92 9.82
CA HIS A 217 9.02 4.64 10.88
C HIS A 217 9.13 5.63 12.06
N ASP A 218 10.32 6.14 12.35
CA ASP A 218 10.60 7.04 13.47
C ASP A 218 10.44 8.54 13.11
N ASP A 219 10.11 8.86 11.85
CA ASP A 219 10.00 10.24 11.38
C ASP A 219 8.57 10.78 11.53
N ASN A 220 8.22 11.17 12.76
CA ASN A 220 6.91 11.70 13.11
C ASN A 220 6.53 12.98 12.34
N ASP A 221 7.49 13.81 11.95
CA ASP A 221 7.25 15.02 11.14
C ASP A 221 6.72 14.63 9.77
N ILE A 222 7.40 13.69 9.10
CA ILE A 222 6.96 13.17 7.81
C ILE A 222 5.62 12.47 7.92
N ILE A 223 5.42 11.58 8.89
CA ILE A 223 4.16 10.84 9.03
C ILE A 223 2.98 11.80 9.22
N ARG A 224 3.14 12.84 10.07
CA ARG A 224 2.09 13.83 10.28
C ARG A 224 1.85 14.70 9.05
N MET A 225 2.91 15.14 8.36
CA MET A 225 2.78 15.88 7.09
C MET A 225 2.04 15.07 6.03
N LEU A 226 2.39 13.79 5.85
CA LEU A 226 1.78 12.93 4.83
C LEU A 226 0.33 12.56 5.16
N SER A 227 -0.07 12.60 6.43
CA SER A 227 -1.39 12.18 6.88
C SER A 227 -2.55 12.91 6.18
N VAL A 228 -2.33 14.15 5.71
CA VAL A 228 -3.34 14.94 4.97
C VAL A 228 -3.70 14.33 3.61
N LEU A 229 -2.88 13.43 3.10
CA LEU A 229 -3.11 12.72 1.84
C LEU A 229 -3.80 11.37 2.02
N ASN A 230 -4.01 10.92 3.26
CA ASN A 230 -4.64 9.63 3.50
C ASN A 230 -6.09 9.65 3.01
N HIS A 231 -6.40 8.74 2.10
CA HIS A 231 -7.76 8.43 1.71
C HIS A 231 -8.21 7.16 2.44
N GLU A 232 -9.01 7.35 3.49
CA GLU A 232 -9.44 6.28 4.38
C GLU A 232 -10.04 5.07 3.67
N PRO A 233 -11.00 5.20 2.73
CA PRO A 233 -11.53 4.05 1.98
C PRO A 233 -10.44 3.25 1.26
N THR A 234 -9.46 3.92 0.65
CA THR A 234 -8.36 3.22 -0.01
C THR A 234 -7.46 2.54 1.00
N ALA A 235 -7.13 3.22 2.10
CA ALA A 235 -6.26 2.68 3.15
C ALA A 235 -6.85 1.39 3.73
N ILE A 236 -8.14 1.38 4.07
CA ILE A 236 -8.88 0.20 4.55
C ILE A 236 -8.78 -0.96 3.57
N CYS A 237 -9.12 -0.72 2.30
CA CYS A 237 -9.01 -1.75 1.26
C CYS A 237 -7.59 -2.28 1.12
N CYS A 238 -6.60 -1.39 1.03
CA CYS A 238 -5.20 -1.77 0.83
C CYS A 238 -4.58 -2.50 2.03
N ILE A 239 -4.97 -2.16 3.27
CA ILE A 239 -4.54 -2.88 4.48
C ILE A 239 -5.03 -4.32 4.42
N ALA A 240 -6.31 -4.54 4.10
CA ALA A 240 -6.85 -5.89 3.96
C ALA A 240 -6.15 -6.69 2.85
N GLU A 241 -5.94 -6.08 1.68
CA GLU A 241 -5.22 -6.73 0.57
C GLU A 241 -3.78 -7.10 0.94
N ARG A 242 -3.06 -6.19 1.62
CA ARG A 242 -1.67 -6.42 2.04
C ARG A 242 -1.57 -7.48 3.14
N ALA A 243 -2.51 -7.49 4.09
CA ALA A 243 -2.61 -8.49 5.13
C ALA A 243 -2.87 -9.89 4.56
N PHE A 244 -3.79 -9.98 3.58
CA PHE A 244 -4.04 -11.20 2.81
C PHE A 244 -2.75 -11.73 2.16
N LEU A 245 -2.03 -10.88 1.41
CA LEU A 245 -0.80 -11.27 0.74
C LEU A 245 0.30 -11.69 1.72
N LYS A 246 0.44 -10.94 2.83
CA LYS A 246 1.41 -11.22 3.89
C LYS A 246 1.16 -12.59 4.52
N ARG A 247 -0.11 -12.94 4.77
CA ARG A 247 -0.49 -14.20 5.42
C ARG A 247 -0.37 -15.43 4.52
N ILE A 248 -0.59 -15.28 3.21
CA ILE A 248 -0.36 -16.33 2.20
C ILE A 248 1.13 -16.56 1.93
N GLU A 249 2.01 -15.68 2.43
CA GLU A 249 3.45 -15.66 2.11
C GLU A 249 3.71 -15.56 0.59
N GLY A 250 2.81 -14.88 -0.11
CA GLY A 250 2.92 -14.69 -1.55
C GLY A 250 3.98 -13.63 -1.89
N GLY A 251 5.02 -14.01 -2.63
CA GLY A 251 5.84 -13.05 -3.39
C GLY A 251 5.15 -12.61 -4.68
N CYS A 252 5.70 -11.61 -5.38
CA CYS A 252 5.16 -11.10 -6.66
C CYS A 252 5.11 -12.17 -7.78
N SER A 253 5.87 -13.25 -7.64
CA SER A 253 5.92 -14.38 -8.59
C SER A 253 4.76 -15.35 -8.45
N ILE A 254 4.08 -15.38 -7.29
CA ILE A 254 2.96 -16.27 -7.02
C ILE A 254 1.67 -15.66 -7.62
N PRO A 255 0.92 -16.36 -8.51
CA PRO A 255 -0.34 -15.87 -9.04
C PRO A 255 -1.39 -15.72 -7.92
N ASN A 256 -1.51 -14.51 -7.38
CA ASN A 256 -2.51 -14.14 -6.41
C ASN A 256 -3.21 -12.85 -6.84
N ALA A 257 -4.47 -12.70 -6.49
CA ALA A 257 -5.30 -11.59 -6.92
C ALA A 257 -6.40 -11.27 -5.91
N VAL A 258 -6.87 -10.03 -5.96
CA VAL A 258 -7.89 -9.51 -5.03
C VAL A 258 -8.90 -8.63 -5.75
N ARG A 259 -10.08 -8.48 -5.13
CA ARG A 259 -11.02 -7.38 -5.36
C ARG A 259 -11.59 -6.96 -4.01
N THR A 260 -11.52 -5.67 -3.71
CA THR A 260 -12.01 -5.06 -2.49
C THR A 260 -13.06 -4.02 -2.78
N GLU A 261 -14.01 -3.89 -1.86
CA GLU A 261 -15.05 -2.88 -1.91
C GLU A 261 -15.34 -2.44 -0.48
N TYR A 262 -15.26 -1.14 -0.23
CA TYR A 262 -15.62 -0.53 1.05
C TYR A 262 -16.68 0.55 0.80
N ASN A 263 -17.83 0.41 1.45
CA ASN A 263 -18.98 1.29 1.24
C ASN A 263 -19.23 2.25 2.43
N GLY A 264 -18.23 2.47 3.27
CA GLY A 264 -18.33 3.26 4.50
C GLY A 264 -18.74 2.45 5.73
N ASN A 265 -19.50 1.36 5.54
CA ASN A 265 -19.97 0.53 6.65
C ASN A 265 -19.39 -0.86 6.66
N GLY A 266 -19.13 -1.44 5.49
CA GLY A 266 -18.61 -2.80 5.37
C GLY A 266 -17.50 -2.90 4.34
N LEU A 267 -16.60 -3.85 4.57
CA LEU A 267 -15.52 -4.23 3.67
C LEU A 267 -15.79 -5.62 3.15
N LYS A 268 -15.80 -5.76 1.83
CA LYS A 268 -15.74 -7.04 1.15
C LYS A 268 -14.37 -7.20 0.52
N ILE A 269 -13.75 -8.35 0.74
CA ILE A 269 -12.52 -8.75 0.07
C ILE A 269 -12.73 -10.12 -0.59
N ASN A 270 -12.53 -10.17 -1.90
CA ASN A 270 -12.44 -11.38 -2.69
C ASN A 270 -10.96 -11.65 -2.93
N GLY A 271 -10.55 -12.90 -2.82
CA GLY A 271 -9.15 -13.31 -3.01
C GLY A 271 -9.09 -14.59 -3.82
N MET A 272 -8.01 -14.70 -4.58
CA MET A 272 -7.75 -15.87 -5.42
C MET A 272 -6.26 -16.19 -5.42
N LEU A 273 -5.95 -17.48 -5.36
CA LEU A 273 -4.62 -18.04 -5.59
C LEU A 273 -4.73 -19.07 -6.71
N LEU A 274 -3.81 -19.03 -7.67
CA LEU A 274 -3.74 -19.99 -8.78
C LEU A 274 -2.33 -20.56 -8.92
N ASN A 275 -2.23 -21.75 -9.51
CA ASN A 275 -0.95 -22.22 -10.05
C ASN A 275 -0.57 -21.43 -11.32
N LEU A 276 0.67 -21.63 -11.82
CA LEU A 276 1.25 -20.80 -12.89
C LEU A 276 0.50 -20.88 -14.23
N ASP A 277 -0.18 -21.99 -14.51
CA ASP A 277 -0.97 -22.16 -15.73
C ASP A 277 -2.48 -21.89 -15.56
N GLY A 278 -2.94 -21.67 -14.33
CA GLY A 278 -4.34 -21.38 -14.00
C GLY A 278 -5.26 -22.61 -13.94
N SER A 279 -4.73 -23.83 -14.12
CA SER A 279 -5.53 -25.07 -14.08
C SER A 279 -6.02 -25.44 -12.68
N ARG A 280 -5.31 -25.00 -11.64
CA ARG A 280 -5.69 -25.17 -10.23
C ARG A 280 -5.80 -23.80 -9.57
N TYR A 281 -6.87 -23.59 -8.82
CA TYR A 281 -7.05 -22.36 -8.05
C TYR A 281 -7.94 -22.56 -6.84
N VAL A 282 -7.81 -21.65 -5.88
CA VAL A 282 -8.81 -21.41 -4.83
C VAL A 282 -9.24 -19.96 -4.90
N LYS A 283 -10.55 -19.72 -4.78
CA LYS A 283 -11.16 -18.38 -4.81
C LYS A 283 -12.29 -18.34 -3.81
N ASP A 284 -12.32 -17.31 -2.99
CA ASP A 284 -13.40 -17.07 -2.04
C ASP A 284 -13.42 -15.59 -1.63
N TYR A 285 -14.36 -15.23 -0.76
CA TYR A 285 -14.50 -13.90 -0.20
C TYR A 285 -14.77 -13.94 1.31
N ILE A 286 -14.48 -12.81 1.94
CA ILE A 286 -14.95 -12.44 3.27
C ILE A 286 -15.62 -11.08 3.16
N GLU A 287 -16.70 -10.93 3.91
CA GLU A 287 -17.42 -9.66 4.06
C GLU A 287 -17.60 -9.39 5.54
N ASN A 288 -17.18 -8.21 5.98
CA ASN A 288 -17.49 -7.68 7.30
C ASN A 288 -18.42 -6.50 7.10
N SER A 289 -19.69 -6.67 7.49
CA SER A 289 -20.75 -5.67 7.27
C SER A 289 -20.74 -4.52 8.28
N ASN A 290 -19.91 -4.58 9.34
CA ASN A 290 -19.85 -3.57 10.41
C ASN A 290 -18.40 -3.20 10.75
N LEU A 291 -17.81 -2.34 9.94
CA LEU A 291 -16.53 -1.67 10.18
C LEU A 291 -16.69 -0.28 10.81
N THR A 292 -17.91 0.16 11.12
CA THR A 292 -18.14 1.43 11.83
C THR A 292 -17.80 1.34 13.30
N ILE A 293 -17.27 2.42 13.86
CA ILE A 293 -17.17 2.62 15.31
C ILE A 293 -18.57 2.98 15.82
N SER A 294 -19.09 2.25 16.81
CA SER A 294 -20.21 2.78 17.61
C SER A 294 -19.67 3.98 18.39
N MET A 295 -20.14 5.19 18.07
CA MET A 295 -19.75 6.47 18.69
C MET A 295 -20.19 6.56 20.17
N THR A 296 -19.66 5.69 21.02
CA THR A 296 -19.86 5.69 22.48
C THR A 296 -18.56 5.86 23.25
N THR A 297 -17.43 6.07 22.57
CA THR A 297 -16.13 6.27 23.21
C THR A 297 -15.54 7.63 22.83
N PRO A 298 -15.22 8.51 23.79
CA PRO A 298 -14.63 9.81 23.50
C PRO A 298 -13.30 9.69 22.78
N ILE A 299 -13.07 10.56 21.80
CA ILE A 299 -11.76 10.78 21.19
C ILE A 299 -10.77 11.13 22.30
N PRO A 300 -9.59 10.48 22.39
CA PRO A 300 -8.57 10.83 23.38
C PRO A 300 -8.16 12.29 23.21
N SER A 301 -8.25 13.06 24.29
CA SER A 301 -7.99 14.51 24.36
C SER A 301 -6.51 14.91 24.15
N PHE A 302 -5.66 14.04 23.61
CA PHE A 302 -4.23 14.30 23.44
C PHE A 302 -3.87 15.06 22.14
N LEU A 303 -4.86 15.46 21.32
CA LEU A 303 -4.64 16.29 20.13
C LEU A 303 -4.99 17.78 20.31
N VAL A 304 -5.27 18.23 21.53
CA VAL A 304 -5.38 19.66 21.83
C VAL A 304 -4.04 20.10 22.41
N SER A 305 -3.27 20.83 21.61
CA SER A 305 -2.09 21.56 22.07
C SER A 305 -2.51 22.51 23.20
N GLN A 306 -1.94 22.34 24.38
CA GLN A 306 -1.97 23.37 25.42
C GLN A 306 -1.16 24.56 24.90
N THR A 307 -1.85 25.64 24.56
CA THR A 307 -1.26 26.96 24.63
C THR A 307 -1.46 27.44 26.06
N ASP A 308 -0.37 27.55 26.80
CA ASP A 308 -0.31 28.37 28.00
C ASP A 308 -0.63 29.81 27.60
N ASP A 309 -1.73 30.34 28.14
CA ASP A 309 -1.87 31.78 28.37
C ASP A 309 -2.76 31.96 29.59
N ASP A 310 -2.11 32.27 30.71
CA ASP A 310 -2.71 32.86 31.89
C ASP A 310 -3.43 34.15 31.49
N ASN A 311 -4.74 34.22 31.73
CA ASN A 311 -5.38 35.46 32.14
C ASN A 311 -6.66 35.16 32.90
N ASP A 312 -6.58 35.44 34.21
CA ASP A 312 -7.70 35.71 35.09
C ASP A 312 -8.72 36.62 34.42
N LEU A 313 -10.00 36.24 34.46
CA LEU A 313 -11.12 37.17 34.56
C LEU A 313 -12.35 36.43 35.12
N LEU A 314 -12.58 36.68 36.41
CA LEU A 314 -13.81 36.44 37.14
C LEU A 314 -15.03 37.02 36.41
N LEU A 315 -16.03 36.19 36.10
CA LEU A 315 -17.44 36.60 36.10
C LEU A 315 -18.34 35.45 36.58
N THR A 316 -19.17 35.80 37.54
CA THR A 316 -20.15 35.00 38.27
C THR A 316 -21.43 34.79 37.46
N ASP A 317 -22.06 33.61 37.54
CA ASP A 317 -23.36 33.40 38.22
C ASP A 317 -24.05 32.09 37.79
N ASP A 318 -24.40 31.34 38.83
CA ASP A 318 -25.65 30.64 39.11
C ASP A 318 -26.15 29.38 38.35
N ASN A 319 -26.43 28.39 39.22
CA ASN A 319 -27.46 27.34 39.15
C ASN A 319 -27.16 26.04 38.37
N ILE A 320 -26.84 24.96 39.10
CA ILE A 320 -27.77 23.84 39.43
C ILE A 320 -27.07 22.73 40.24
N GLN A 321 -27.59 22.51 41.46
CA GLN A 321 -27.70 21.32 42.32
C GLN A 321 -26.70 20.13 42.25
N SER A 322 -25.84 20.08 43.29
CA SER A 322 -25.66 19.01 44.31
C SER A 322 -25.92 17.53 43.99
N TYR A 323 -24.93 16.67 44.29
CA TYR A 323 -25.00 15.63 45.34
C TYR A 323 -23.59 15.27 45.88
N PRO A 324 -23.43 14.91 47.18
CA PRO A 324 -22.14 14.94 47.87
C PRO A 324 -21.50 13.55 48.01
N ILE A 325 -20.17 13.44 47.90
CA ILE A 325 -19.42 12.32 48.51
C ILE A 325 -18.18 12.86 49.24
N ASN A 326 -18.04 12.35 50.46
CA ASN A 326 -17.19 12.79 51.56
C ASN A 326 -15.68 12.78 51.29
N LEU A 327 -15.03 13.81 51.82
CA LEU A 327 -13.61 13.84 52.17
C LEU A 327 -13.20 12.67 53.08
N LYS A 328 -11.98 12.16 52.89
CA LYS A 328 -11.07 11.82 54.00
C LYS A 328 -9.61 11.88 53.53
N ARG A 329 -8.97 13.01 53.80
CA ARG A 329 -7.51 13.13 53.96
C ARG A 329 -7.10 12.36 55.22
N LYS A 330 -6.04 11.55 55.15
CA LYS A 330 -5.30 11.11 56.34
C LYS A 330 -3.80 11.25 56.07
N ARG A 331 -3.22 12.27 56.69
CA ARG A 331 -1.78 12.39 56.98
C ARG A 331 -1.45 11.43 58.11
N THR A 332 -0.33 10.72 58.01
CA THR A 332 0.48 10.31 59.18
C THR A 332 1.94 10.22 58.75
N ASP A 333 2.76 11.04 59.39
CA ASP A 333 4.21 10.90 59.50
C ASP A 333 4.56 9.66 60.33
N SER A 334 5.66 8.99 60.01
CA SER A 334 6.62 8.49 61.00
C SER A 334 7.92 8.01 60.33
N SER A 335 9.01 8.61 60.77
CA SER A 335 10.43 8.35 60.52
C SER A 335 10.97 7.07 61.15
N SER A 336 11.92 6.41 60.48
CA SER A 336 13.12 5.78 61.11
C SER A 336 14.16 5.33 60.06
N ASP A 337 15.20 6.15 59.91
CA ASP A 337 16.65 5.87 59.85
C ASP A 337 17.30 4.75 59.02
N VAL A 338 18.12 5.23 58.06
CA VAL A 338 19.55 4.93 57.77
C VAL A 338 19.91 3.60 57.08
N VAL A 339 20.40 3.69 55.83
CA VAL A 339 21.81 3.49 55.41
C VAL A 339 22.04 4.26 54.09
N LEU A 340 23.10 5.09 54.05
CA LEU A 340 23.58 5.81 52.87
C LEU A 340 24.52 4.92 52.04
N ASP A 341 24.33 4.88 50.72
CA ASP A 341 25.35 4.45 49.75
C ASP A 341 25.46 5.56 48.67
N PRO A 342 26.66 6.08 48.35
CA PRO A 342 26.82 7.32 47.59
C PRO A 342 27.08 7.02 46.11
N ASP A 343 26.08 7.15 45.25
CA ASP A 343 26.35 7.46 43.85
C ASP A 343 25.14 8.03 43.09
N SER A 344 25.46 8.94 42.17
CA SER A 344 24.62 9.59 41.16
C SER A 344 23.77 10.80 41.61
N THR A 345 24.39 11.96 41.40
CA THR A 345 23.78 13.27 41.25
C THR A 345 22.63 13.30 40.24
N THR A 346 21.58 13.99 40.66
CA THR A 346 20.42 14.49 39.93
C THR A 346 20.76 15.09 38.55
N THR A 347 20.07 14.64 37.51
CA THR A 347 19.61 15.53 36.42
C THR A 347 18.29 15.03 35.84
N SER A 348 17.28 15.88 36.03
CA SER A 348 16.12 16.21 35.18
C SER A 348 15.93 15.51 33.82
N SER A 349 14.64 15.44 33.45
CA SER A 349 14.02 15.15 32.15
C SER A 349 13.76 13.67 31.85
N THR A 350 12.56 13.15 32.11
CA THR A 350 11.47 13.09 31.09
C THR A 350 12.02 12.87 29.68
N ILE A 351 12.66 11.72 29.46
CA ILE A 351 12.77 11.15 28.12
C ILE A 351 11.36 10.66 27.76
N GLU A 352 10.77 11.41 26.84
CA GLU A 352 9.48 11.19 26.21
C GLU A 352 9.25 9.71 25.87
N ASN A 353 8.19 9.14 26.42
CA ASN A 353 7.56 7.96 25.83
C ASN A 353 6.93 8.41 24.49
N VAL A 354 7.73 8.46 23.43
CA VAL A 354 7.22 8.55 22.06
C VAL A 354 6.45 7.25 21.83
N SER A 355 5.12 7.27 21.95
CA SER A 355 4.31 6.13 21.55
C SER A 355 4.55 5.90 20.06
N LEU A 356 5.25 4.82 19.72
CA LEU A 356 5.42 4.39 18.34
C LEU A 356 4.02 4.34 17.70
N LEU A 357 3.82 5.10 16.62
CA LEU A 357 2.53 5.14 15.93
C LEU A 357 2.17 3.73 15.46
N ARG A 358 0.92 3.32 15.70
CA ARG A 358 0.47 1.99 15.27
C ARG A 358 0.38 1.92 13.76
N HIS A 359 0.56 0.70 13.26
CA HIS A 359 0.49 0.42 11.84
C HIS A 359 -0.14 -0.95 11.57
N TYR A 360 -0.83 -1.06 10.45
CA TYR A 360 -1.57 -2.26 10.06
C TYR A 360 -1.11 -2.66 8.66
N ALA A 361 -0.61 -3.88 8.49
CA ALA A 361 0.06 -4.32 7.25
C ALA A 361 1.10 -3.31 6.69
N HIS A 362 1.89 -2.71 7.61
CA HIS A 362 2.89 -1.66 7.36
C HIS A 362 2.34 -0.29 6.91
N VAL A 363 1.05 -0.03 7.11
CA VAL A 363 0.42 1.25 6.80
C VAL A 363 0.15 2.02 8.08
N CYS A 364 0.66 3.25 8.17
CA CYS A 364 0.32 4.20 9.22
C CYS A 364 -0.76 5.16 8.71
N CYS A 365 -1.97 5.05 9.24
CA CYS A 365 -3.08 5.95 8.90
C CYS A 365 -3.61 6.64 10.16
N ILE A 366 -2.88 7.64 10.65
CA ILE A 366 -3.16 8.30 11.94
C ILE A 366 -4.50 9.05 12.00
N ASN A 367 -5.12 9.30 10.85
CA ASN A 367 -6.40 10.00 10.75
C ASN A 367 -7.61 9.04 10.70
N THR A 368 -7.36 7.72 10.70
CA THR A 368 -8.40 6.70 10.73
C THR A 368 -8.35 5.95 12.06
N HIS A 369 -9.51 5.66 12.62
CA HIS A 369 -9.60 4.98 13.90
C HIS A 369 -9.01 3.56 13.83
N GLU A 370 -8.19 3.23 14.83
CA GLU A 370 -7.43 1.98 14.91
C GLU A 370 -8.27 0.71 14.74
N THR A 371 -9.44 0.63 15.39
CA THR A 371 -10.34 -0.53 15.26
C THR A 371 -10.80 -0.79 13.81
N ILE A 372 -10.95 0.26 12.99
CA ILE A 372 -11.32 0.09 11.58
C ILE A 372 -10.15 -0.55 10.82
N LEU A 373 -8.95 -0.06 11.05
CA LEU A 373 -7.72 -0.56 10.42
C LEU A 373 -7.40 -2.00 10.86
N GLU A 374 -7.58 -2.30 12.15
CA GLU A 374 -7.43 -3.63 12.73
C GLU A 374 -8.43 -4.63 12.11
N ASN A 375 -9.70 -4.23 12.01
CA ASN A 375 -10.73 -5.05 11.36
C ASN A 375 -10.43 -5.28 9.87
N ALA A 376 -9.86 -4.29 9.17
CA ALA A 376 -9.44 -4.44 7.79
C ALA A 376 -8.30 -5.47 7.66
N GLU A 377 -7.26 -5.38 8.50
CA GLU A 377 -6.16 -6.34 8.55
C GLU A 377 -6.64 -7.76 8.89
N LEU A 378 -7.60 -7.87 9.83
CA LEU A 378 -8.23 -9.13 10.19
C LEU A 378 -9.03 -9.73 9.03
N CYS A 379 -9.78 -8.93 8.28
CA CYS A 379 -10.52 -9.41 7.09
C CYS A 379 -9.58 -10.05 6.06
N GLY A 380 -8.46 -9.38 5.76
CA GLY A 380 -7.44 -9.91 4.86
C GLY A 380 -6.80 -11.20 5.36
N THR A 381 -6.42 -11.21 6.65
CA THR A 381 -5.81 -12.37 7.30
C THR A 381 -6.75 -13.57 7.33
N ASN A 382 -8.02 -13.36 7.67
CA ASN A 382 -9.03 -14.42 7.71
C ASN A 382 -9.29 -15.01 6.33
N LEU A 383 -9.30 -14.18 5.28
CA LEU A 383 -9.48 -14.66 3.92
C LEU A 383 -8.30 -15.55 3.50
N ALA A 384 -7.07 -15.14 3.85
CA ALA A 384 -5.90 -15.95 3.60
C ALA A 384 -5.99 -17.31 4.32
N VAL A 385 -6.37 -17.33 5.59
CA VAL A 385 -6.59 -18.59 6.34
C VAL A 385 -7.66 -19.46 5.69
N LYS A 386 -8.78 -18.87 5.25
CA LYS A 386 -9.84 -19.58 4.54
C LYS A 386 -9.32 -20.23 3.27
N LEU A 387 -8.56 -19.51 2.43
CA LEU A 387 -7.98 -20.08 1.22
C LEU A 387 -6.96 -21.20 1.53
N MET A 388 -6.16 -21.07 2.60
CA MET A 388 -5.26 -22.13 3.05
C MET A 388 -6.02 -23.40 3.42
N GLN A 389 -7.15 -23.28 4.12
CA GLN A 389 -8.02 -24.42 4.45
C GLN A 389 -8.68 -25.06 3.21
N MET A 390 -8.81 -24.30 2.11
CA MET A 390 -9.33 -24.79 0.83
C MET A 390 -8.25 -25.44 -0.06
N GLY A 391 -7.00 -25.56 0.41
CA GLY A 391 -5.91 -26.21 -0.33
C GLY A 391 -4.97 -25.24 -1.06
N ALA A 392 -4.90 -23.97 -0.66
CA ALA A 392 -3.92 -23.02 -1.21
C ALA A 392 -2.47 -23.46 -0.97
N ASP A 393 -2.21 -24.12 0.16
CA ASP A 393 -0.91 -24.69 0.53
C ASP A 393 -0.35 -25.63 -0.55
N SER A 394 -1.15 -26.57 -1.03
CA SER A 394 -0.76 -27.50 -2.10
C SER A 394 -0.44 -26.78 -3.41
N ILE A 395 -1.16 -25.69 -3.73
CA ILE A 395 -0.88 -24.87 -4.91
C ILE A 395 0.45 -24.11 -4.73
N LEU A 396 0.68 -23.53 -3.54
CA LEU A 396 1.93 -22.83 -3.23
C LEU A 396 3.14 -23.76 -3.29
N GLU A 397 3.02 -24.99 -2.78
CA GLU A 397 4.05 -26.01 -2.86
C GLU A 397 4.39 -26.36 -4.31
N GLU A 398 3.37 -26.60 -5.16
CA GLU A 398 3.57 -26.85 -6.60
C GLU A 398 4.37 -25.72 -7.26
N ILE A 399 4.02 -24.46 -6.96
CA ILE A 399 4.72 -23.29 -7.50
C ILE A 399 6.18 -23.27 -7.02
N ARG A 400 6.42 -23.49 -5.72
CA ARG A 400 7.79 -23.49 -5.14
C ARG A 400 8.65 -24.60 -5.76
N HIS A 401 8.10 -25.79 -6.01
CA HIS A 401 8.80 -26.87 -6.69
C HIS A 401 9.14 -26.51 -8.14
N ASN A 402 8.18 -25.97 -8.89
CA ASN A 402 8.39 -25.57 -10.29
C ASN A 402 9.43 -24.45 -10.44
N VAL A 403 9.48 -23.49 -9.50
CA VAL A 403 10.52 -22.43 -9.49
C VAL A 403 11.90 -23.02 -9.16
N THR A 404 11.99 -24.03 -8.30
CA THR A 404 13.26 -24.66 -7.90
C THR A 404 13.84 -25.56 -8.99
N ILE A 405 13.00 -26.14 -9.85
CA ILE A 405 13.41 -27.02 -10.97
C ILE A 405 13.78 -26.23 -12.23
N THR A 406 13.54 -24.91 -12.26
CA THR A 406 13.87 -24.06 -13.43
C THR A 406 15.14 -23.19 -13.26
N PRO A 407 16.33 -23.71 -12.90
CA PRO A 407 17.58 -23.06 -13.28
C PRO A 407 18.08 -23.68 -14.59
N ILE A 408 18.35 -22.83 -15.59
CA ILE A 408 19.05 -23.16 -16.84
C ILE A 408 18.21 -23.94 -17.86
N GLN A 409 17.41 -23.23 -18.67
CA GLN A 409 17.26 -23.47 -20.12
C GLN A 409 16.17 -22.55 -20.70
N GLN A 410 16.60 -21.43 -21.27
CA GLN A 410 16.15 -20.88 -22.57
C GLN A 410 16.86 -19.55 -22.85
#